data_AF-A0A0A2A3Z5-F1
#
_entry.id   AF-A0A0A2A3Z5-F1
#
_cell.length_a   1.000
_cell.length_b   1.000
_cell.length_c   1.000
_cell.angle_alpha   90.00
_cell.angle_beta   90.00
_cell.angle_gamma   90.00
#
_symmetry.space_group_name_H-M   'P 1'
#
loop_
_entity.id
_entity.type
_entity.pdbx_description
1 polymer ?
#
loop_
_entity_poly.entity_id
_entity_poly.type
_entity_poly.pdbx_seq_one_letter_code
_entity_poly.pdbx_strand_id
1 'polypeptide(L)'
;MVKGFSNNEVKNDAEIKEPKKEKKGLAAFLKGKKFTYTLPGKKQINIFGSIVLGLNMFLILLVILYLKNQEFHDFVFNVGR
;
A
#
# COMPACT_ATOMS: atom_id res chain seq x y z
N MET A 1 43.36 -23.52 5.58
CA MET A 1 42.51 -22.34 5.88
C MET A 1 41.87 -22.58 7.25
N VAL A 2 42.14 -21.69 8.22
CA VAL A 2 41.79 -21.83 9.64
C VAL A 2 40.86 -20.68 10.05
N LYS A 3 39.93 -20.97 10.98
CA LYS A 3 39.08 -20.07 11.81
C LYS A 3 37.97 -19.28 11.08
N GLY A 4 36.75 -19.21 11.59
CA GLY A 4 36.25 -19.73 12.86
C GLY A 4 34.86 -19.22 13.23
N PHE A 5 34.37 -19.76 14.35
CA PHE A 5 33.37 -19.23 15.27
C PHE A 5 31.90 -19.20 14.77
N SER A 6 30.90 -19.65 15.52
CA SER A 6 30.82 -20.41 16.78
C SER A 6 29.34 -20.78 16.93
N ASN A 7 29.07 -22.02 17.37
CA ASN A 7 27.83 -22.33 18.08
C ASN A 7 27.63 -21.30 19.18
N ASN A 8 26.45 -20.69 19.22
CA ASN A 8 25.89 -20.16 20.46
C ASN A 8 24.43 -20.63 20.49
N GLU A 9 24.28 -21.84 21.01
CA GLU A 9 23.05 -22.27 21.67
C GLU A 9 22.71 -21.25 22.75
N VAL A 10 21.71 -20.42 22.49
CA VAL A 10 21.08 -19.64 23.55
C VAL A 10 19.97 -20.51 24.12
N LYS A 11 20.34 -21.33 25.10
CA LYS A 11 19.40 -21.88 26.07
C LYS A 11 18.85 -20.71 26.89
N ASN A 12 17.62 -20.31 26.61
CA ASN A 12 16.82 -19.52 27.53
C ASN A 12 15.68 -20.40 28.02
N ASP A 13 16.01 -21.23 29.01
CA ASP A 13 15.07 -21.82 29.94
C ASP A 13 14.44 -20.70 30.77
N ALA A 14 13.23 -20.29 30.42
CA ALA A 14 12.28 -19.67 31.34
C ALA A 14 10.90 -19.66 30.68
N GLU A 15 10.15 -20.73 30.93
CA GLU A 15 8.72 -20.82 30.67
C GLU A 15 7.98 -19.82 31.58
N ILE A 16 7.95 -18.54 31.20
CA ILE A 16 7.05 -17.57 31.84
C ILE A 16 5.67 -17.78 31.21
N LYS A 17 4.86 -18.64 31.83
CA LYS A 17 3.41 -18.73 31.57
C LYS A 17 2.75 -17.42 31.98
N GLU A 18 2.81 -16.41 31.13
CA GLU A 18 1.89 -15.28 31.21
C GLU A 18 0.53 -15.73 30.63
N PRO A 19 -0.59 -15.57 31.36
CA PRO A 19 -1.90 -15.75 30.78
C PRO A 19 -2.11 -14.60 29.78
N LYS A 20 -1.76 -14.83 28.52
CA LYS A 20 -2.08 -13.93 27.41
C LYS A 20 -3.61 -13.87 27.29
N LYS A 21 -4.21 -12.91 28.01
CA LYS A 21 -5.51 -12.36 27.65
C LYS A 21 -5.40 -11.88 26.22
N GLU A 22 -5.86 -12.72 25.28
CA GLU A 22 -5.96 -12.38 23.87
C GLU A 22 -6.82 -11.13 23.76
N LYS A 23 -6.17 -9.97 23.60
CA LYS A 23 -6.85 -8.74 23.24
C LYS A 23 -7.34 -8.91 21.80
N LYS A 24 -8.52 -9.49 21.64
CA LYS A 24 -9.26 -9.59 20.38
C LYS A 24 -9.53 -8.17 19.88
N GLY A 25 -8.66 -7.69 19.01
CA GLY A 25 -8.77 -6.36 18.43
C GLY A 25 -7.88 -6.23 17.21
N LEU A 26 -8.26 -5.33 16.30
CA LEU A 26 -7.52 -5.02 15.08
C LEU A 26 -6.04 -4.72 15.38
N ALA A 27 -5.76 -4.09 16.53
CA ALA A 27 -4.40 -3.82 17.00
C ALA A 27 -3.55 -5.09 17.22
N ALA A 28 -4.12 -6.19 17.71
CA ALA A 28 -3.39 -7.46 17.83
C ALA A 28 -3.16 -8.12 16.47
N PHE A 29 -4.11 -7.95 15.53
CA PHE A 29 -4.00 -8.43 14.15
C PHE A 29 -2.91 -7.69 13.36
N LEU A 30 -2.80 -6.37 13.57
CA LEU A 30 -1.75 -5.53 12.98
C LEU A 30 -0.38 -5.74 13.65
N LYS A 31 -0.33 -5.99 14.96
CA LYS A 31 0.93 -6.23 15.71
C LYS A 31 1.58 -7.58 15.36
N GLY A 32 0.80 -8.57 14.95
CA GLY A 32 1.30 -9.91 14.55
C GLY A 32 1.74 -10.01 13.09
N LYS A 33 1.25 -9.15 12.20
CA LYS A 33 1.64 -9.12 10.79
C LYS A 33 2.65 -8.00 10.54
N LYS A 34 3.93 -8.36 10.40
CA LYS A 34 4.91 -7.46 9.79
C LYS A 34 4.42 -7.17 8.37
N PHE A 35 3.86 -5.99 8.13
CA PHE A 35 3.57 -5.48 6.79
C PHE A 35 4.90 -5.19 6.12
N THR A 36 5.62 -6.24 5.71
CA THR A 36 6.73 -6.10 4.78
C THR A 36 6.12 -5.65 3.46
N TYR A 37 6.49 -4.45 3.00
CA TYR A 37 6.09 -3.94 1.70
C TYR A 37 6.71 -4.85 0.63
N THR A 38 5.92 -5.82 0.18
CA THR A 38 6.30 -6.67 -0.94
C THR A 38 6.15 -5.85 -2.21
N LEU A 39 7.20 -5.83 -3.02
CA LEU A 39 7.11 -5.15 -4.31
C LEU A 39 5.98 -5.77 -5.13
N PRO A 40 5.10 -4.94 -5.72
CA PRO A 40 4.03 -5.44 -6.56
C PRO A 40 4.61 -6.25 -7.72
N GLY A 41 3.96 -7.35 -8.08
CA GLY A 41 4.42 -8.20 -9.17
C GLY A 41 4.37 -7.47 -10.53
N LYS A 42 5.10 -7.97 -11.53
CA LYS A 42 5.18 -7.36 -12.89
C LYS A 42 3.80 -7.06 -13.50
N LYS A 43 2.83 -7.97 -13.32
CA LYS A 43 1.44 -7.78 -13.80
C LYS A 43 0.74 -6.62 -13.09
N GLN A 44 0.93 -6.48 -11.78
CA GLN A 44 0.33 -5.38 -11.00
C GLN A 44 0.94 -4.04 -11.39
N ILE A 45 2.27 -3.98 -11.57
CA ILE A 45 2.94 -2.75 -12.01
C ILE A 45 2.40 -2.27 -13.35
N ASN A 46 2.20 -3.16 -14.32
CA ASN A 46 1.64 -2.79 -15.62
C ASN A 46 0.20 -2.24 -15.51
N ILE A 47 -0.63 -2.83 -14.65
CA ILE A 47 -2.00 -2.35 -14.41
C ILE A 47 -1.97 -0.98 -13.73
N PHE A 48 -1.15 -0.81 -12.70
CA PHE A 48 -0.97 0.50 -12.05
C PHE A 48 -0.46 1.54 -13.05
N GLY A 49 0.53 1.20 -13.86
CA GLY A 49 1.05 2.06 -14.92
C GLY A 49 -0.01 2.44 -15.94
N SER A 50 -0.81 1.48 -16.42
CA SER A 50 -1.87 1.78 -17.39
C SER A 50 -2.98 2.64 -16.81
N ILE A 51 -3.34 2.44 -15.54
CA ILE A 51 -4.35 3.27 -14.85
C ILE A 51 -3.84 4.70 -14.72
N VAL A 52 -2.60 4.88 -14.25
CA VAL A 52 -2.00 6.21 -14.09
C VAL A 52 -1.92 6.91 -15.45
N LEU A 53 -1.44 6.22 -16.48
CA LEU A 53 -1.34 6.78 -17.83
C LEU A 53 -2.74 7.14 -18.38
N GLY A 54 -3.71 6.24 -18.22
CA GLY A 54 -5.08 6.44 -18.68
C GLY A 54 -5.79 7.60 -17.99
N LEU A 55 -5.65 7.72 -16.66
CA LEU A 55 -6.22 8.84 -15.91
C LEU A 55 -5.61 10.18 -16.30
N ASN A 56 -4.30 10.23 -16.56
CA ASN A 56 -3.65 11.45 -17.03
C ASN A 56 -4.11 11.83 -18.44
N MET A 57 -4.21 10.86 -19.35
CA MET A 57 -4.77 11.10 -20.69
C MET A 57 -6.22 11.57 -20.63
N PHE A 58 -7.03 10.96 -19.76
CA PHE A 58 -8.41 11.37 -19.55
C PHE A 58 -8.53 12.78 -18.98
N LEU A 59 -7.66 13.15 -18.04
CA LEU A 59 -7.60 14.51 -17.49
C LEU A 59 -7.32 15.54 -18.59
N ILE A 60 -6.35 15.28 -19.46
CA ILE A 60 -6.04 16.17 -20.59
C ILE A 60 -7.26 16.32 -21.51
N LEU A 61 -7.96 15.23 -21.80
CA LEU A 61 -9.18 15.26 -22.60
C LEU A 61 -10.27 16.15 -21.97
N LEU A 62 -10.48 16.01 -20.65
CA LEU A 62 -11.44 16.84 -19.92
C LEU A 62 -11.05 18.32 -19.93
N VAL A 63 -9.76 18.65 -19.79
CA VAL A 63 -9.28 20.03 -19.87
C VAL A 63 -9.54 20.61 -21.26
N ILE A 64 -9.26 19.86 -22.32
CA ILE A 64 -9.57 20.30 -23.69
C ILE A 64 -11.07 20.50 -23.87
N LEU A 65 -11.89 19.57 -23.38
CA LEU A 65 -13.35 19.68 -23.45
C LEU A 65 -13.86 20.92 -22.70
N TYR A 66 -13.32 21.19 -21.52
CA TYR A 66 -13.63 22.38 -20.73
C TYR A 66 -13.30 23.68 -21.48
N LEU A 67 -12.17 23.74 -22.18
CA LEU A 67 -11.78 24.95 -22.92
C LEU A 67 -12.54 25.12 -24.25
N LYS A 68 -13.02 24.03 -24.85
CA LYS A 68 -13.62 24.05 -26.21
C LYS A 68 -15.13 23.86 -26.25
N ASN A 69 -15.76 23.52 -25.13
CA ASN A 69 -17.21 23.32 -25.04
C ASN A 69 -17.79 24.15 -23.89
N GLN A 70 -18.59 25.15 -24.24
CA GLN A 70 -19.18 26.08 -23.28
C GLN A 70 -20.23 25.43 -22.38
N GLU A 71 -21.02 24.47 -22.88
CA GLU A 71 -21.97 23.72 -22.05
C GLU A 71 -21.24 22.88 -20.99
N PHE A 72 -20.11 22.27 -21.35
CA PHE A 72 -19.31 21.51 -20.41
C PHE A 72 -18.59 22.41 -19.40
N HIS A 73 -18.10 23.57 -19.84
CA HIS A 73 -17.58 24.62 -18.94
C HIS A 73 -18.62 25.01 -17.90
N ASP A 74 -19.84 25.34 -18.33
CA ASP A 74 -20.92 25.79 -17.46
C ASP A 74 -21.43 24.66 -16.56
N PHE A 75 -21.47 23.42 -17.04
CA PHE A 75 -21.74 22.24 -16.20
C PHE A 75 -20.71 22.10 -15.07
N VAL A 76 -19.41 22.17 -15.37
CA VAL A 76 -18.35 22.08 -14.36
C VAL A 76 -18.44 23.23 -13.36
N PHE A 77 -18.70 24.45 -13.83
CA PHE A 77 -18.86 25.64 -12.98
C PHE A 77 -20.08 25.55 -12.06
N ASN A 78 -21.20 25.02 -12.57
CA ASN A 78 -22.44 24.87 -11.80
C ASN A 78 -22.36 23.71 -10.80
N VAL A 79 -21.62 22.64 -11.10
CA VAL A 79 -21.35 21.55 -10.14
C VAL A 79 -20.39 22.01 -9.03
N GLY A 80 -19.47 22.92 -9.34
CA GLY A 80 -18.50 23.46 -8.37
C GLY A 80 -19.06 24.54 -7.44
N ARG A 81 -20.30 24.99 -7.66
CA ARG A 81 -20.98 26.02 -6.86
C ARG A 81 -21.90 25.37 -5.82
#